data_AF-A0A0N4YF83-F1
#
_entry.id   AF-A0A0N4YF83-F1
#
_cell.length_a   1.000
_cell.length_b   1.000
_cell.length_c   1.000
_cell.angle_alpha   90.00
_cell.angle_beta   90.00
_cell.angle_gamma   90.00
#
_symmetry.space_group_name_H-M   'P 1'
#
loop_
_entity.id
_entity.type
_entity.pdbx_description
1 polymer ?
#
loop_
_entity_poly.entity_id
_entity_poly.type
_entity_poly.pdbx_seq_one_letter_code
_entity_poly.pdbx_strand_id
1 'polypeptide(L)' 'MTVNFQKHAAAVQSAYDRVISSKTNDEWVILDYEGSTNVIKVGDEGGWLTDLHSY' A
#
# COMPACT_ATOMS: atom_id res chain seq x y z
N MET A 1 9.90 20.85 -2.94
CA MET A 1 8.81 20.22 -2.18
C MET A 1 9.25 18.84 -1.77
N THR A 2 9.17 18.52 -0.48
CA THR A 2 9.55 17.20 0.06
C THR A 2 8.31 16.33 0.15
N VAL A 3 8.43 15.03 -0.12
CA VAL A 3 7.33 14.09 0.06
C VAL A 3 7.06 13.89 1.55
N ASN A 4 5.79 13.95 1.97
CA ASN A 4 5.35 13.74 3.33
C ASN A 4 4.78 12.32 3.50
N PHE A 5 5.55 11.46 4.15
CA PHE A 5 5.13 10.10 4.52
C PHE A 5 4.60 10.00 5.95
N GLN A 6 4.73 11.05 6.77
CA GLN A 6 4.46 10.98 8.21
C GLN A 6 2.96 10.89 8.52
N LYS A 7 2.12 11.60 7.75
CA LYS A 7 0.67 11.65 8.02
C LYS A 7 0.02 10.26 8.01
N HIS A 8 0.41 9.41 7.07
CA HIS A 8 -0.12 8.05 6.90
C HIS A 8 0.93 6.96 7.17
N ALA A 9 1.99 7.28 7.92
CA ALA A 9 3.13 6.39 8.13
C ALA A 9 2.72 5.01 8.67
N ALA A 10 1.77 4.96 9.60
CA ALA A 10 1.29 3.70 10.17
C ALA A 10 0.59 2.80 9.13
N ALA A 11 -0.25 3.39 8.27
CA ALA A 11 -0.94 2.64 7.22
C ALA A 11 0.05 2.14 6.15
N VAL A 12 0.97 3.02 5.73
CA VAL A 12 2.04 2.66 4.77
C VAL A 12 2.93 1.56 5.33
N GLN A 13 3.33 1.64 6.60
CA GLN A 13 4.13 0.61 7.25
C GLN A 13 3.37 -0.71 7.34
N SER A 14 2.10 -0.70 7.74
CA SER A 14 1.29 -1.91 7.83
C SER A 14 1.12 -2.60 6.48
N ALA A 15 0.92 -1.84 5.40
CA ALA A 15 0.80 -2.40 4.05
C ALA A 15 2.15 -2.94 3.54
N TYR A 16 3.25 -2.26 3.86
CA TYR A 16 4.59 -2.75 3.57
C TYR A 16 4.89 -4.06 4.30
N ASP A 17 4.61 -4.11 5.61
CA ASP A 17 4.83 -5.28 6.46
C ASP A 17 4.07 -6.50 5.93
N ARG A 18 2.83 -6.29 5.46
CA ARG A 18 2.04 -7.33 4.79
C ARG A 18 2.79 -7.90 3.59
N VAL A 19 3.14 -7.04 2.63
CA VAL A 19 3.83 -7.45 1.39
C VAL A 19 5.14 -8.20 1.67
N ILE A 20 5.98 -7.72 2.59
CA ILE A 20 7.26 -8.41 2.90
C ILE A 20 7.06 -9.72 3.66
N SER A 21 5.94 -9.87 4.38
CA SER A 21 5.61 -11.09 5.12
C SER A 21 4.95 -12.16 4.25
N SER A 22 4.52 -11.79 3.03
CA SER A 22 3.92 -12.72 2.08
C SER A 22 4.88 -13.84 1.72
N LYS A 23 4.47 -15.08 1.99
CA LYS A 23 5.25 -16.28 1.64
C LYS A 23 5.12 -16.65 0.16
N THR A 24 4.03 -16.21 -0.46
CA THR A 24 3.64 -16.51 -1.83
C THR A 24 4.14 -15.46 -2.82
N ASN A 25 4.68 -14.33 -2.32
CA ASN A 25 5.17 -13.19 -3.11
C ASN A 25 4.10 -12.64 -4.08
N ASP A 26 2.84 -12.74 -3.70
CA ASP A 26 1.69 -12.39 -4.53
C ASP A 26 0.92 -11.17 -4.02
N GLU A 27 1.26 -10.69 -2.83
CA GLU A 27 0.69 -9.49 -2.23
C GLU A 27 1.40 -8.23 -2.75
N TRP A 28 0.63 -7.17 -2.96
CA TRP A 28 1.13 -5.90 -3.47
C TRP A 28 0.42 -4.72 -2.81
N VAL A 29 1.06 -3.55 -2.90
CA VAL A 29 0.52 -2.26 -2.44
C VAL A 29 0.90 -1.17 -3.44
N ILE A 30 -0.04 -0.27 -3.73
CA ILE A 30 0.17 0.95 -4.51
C ILE A 30 0.08 2.14 -3.57
N LEU A 31 1.10 2.99 -3.61
CA LEU A 31 1.13 4.26 -2.90
C LEU A 31 0.75 5.39 -3.85
N ASP A 32 -0.11 6.28 -3.38
CA ASP A 32 -0.63 7.41 -4.16
C ASP A 32 -0.62 8.70 -3.33
N TYR A 33 -0.73 9.84 -4.01
CA TYR A 33 -0.85 11.13 -3.35
C TYR A 33 -2.27 11.36 -2.83
N GLU A 34 -2.37 12.09 -1.72
CA GLU A 34 -3.64 12.59 -1.24
C GLU A 34 -4.05 13.82 -2.07
N GLY A 35 -4.75 13.57 -3.19
CA GLY A 35 -5.15 14.61 -4.13
C GLY A 35 -3.96 15.36 -4.71
N SER A 36 -4.02 16.69 -4.74
CA SER A 36 -2.94 17.55 -5.25
C SER A 36 -1.91 17.95 -4.18
N THR A 37 -1.74 17.15 -3.13
CA THR A 37 -0.79 17.43 -2.04
C THR A 37 0.50 16.63 -2.19
N ASN A 38 1.52 16.95 -1.38
CA ASN A 38 2.77 16.19 -1.30
C ASN A 38 2.69 15.02 -0.29
N VAL A 39 1.50 14.64 0.16
CA VAL A 39 1.27 13.62 1.18
C VAL A 39 1.02 12.27 0.51
N ILE A 40 1.72 11.23 0.97
CA ILE A 40 1.54 9.85 0.47
C ILE A 40 0.56 9.07 1.35
N LYS A 41 -0.31 8.28 0.71
CA LYS A 41 -1.23 7.32 1.32
C LYS A 41 -1.20 5.99 0.57
N VAL A 42 -1.84 4.97 1.14
CA VAL A 42 -2.20 3.75 0.38
C VAL A 42 -3.31 4.11 -0.60
N GLY A 43 -3.07 3.88 -1.88
CA GLY A 43 -4.03 4.12 -2.96
C GLY A 43 -4.86 2.89 -3.25
N ASP A 44 -4.19 1.74 -3.35
CA ASP A 44 -4.80 0.44 -3.59
C ASP A 44 -3.88 -0.66 -3.05
N GLU A 45 -4.44 -1.83 -2.79
CA GLU A 45 -3.70 -2.93 -2.22
C GLU A 45 -4.40 -4.26 -2.52
N GLY A 46 -3.63 -5.33 -2.74
CA GLY A 46 -4.24 -6.59 -3.18
C GLY A 46 -3.30 -7.78 -3.06
N GLY A 47 -3.79 -8.92 -3.53
CA GLY A 47 -3.01 -10.15 -3.62
C GLY A 47 -3.64 -11.09 -4.64
N TRP A 48 -2.82 -11.72 -5.49
CA TRP A 48 -3.34 -12.54 -6.59
C TRP A 48 -4.32 -13.63 -6.13
N LEU A 49 -4.07 -14.26 -4.99
CA LEU A 49 -4.97 -15.28 -4.44
C LEU A 49 -6.27 -14.71 -3.86
N THR A 50 -6.22 -13.50 -3.30
CA THR A 50 -7.37 -12.78 -2.75
C THR A 50 -8.29 -12.25 -3.85
N ASP A 51 -7.67 -11.78 -4.94
CA ASP A 51 -8.38 -11.23 -6.10
C ASP A 51 -9.02 -12.35 -6.94
N LEU A 52 -8.41 -13.54 -6.99
CA LEU A 52 -8.95 -14.71 -7.68
C LEU A 52 -10.24 -15.27 -7.03
N HIS A 53 -10.38 -15.19 -5.71
CA HIS A 53 -11.61 -15.61 -5.01
C HIS A 53 -12.74 -14.57 -5.06
N SER A 54 -12.48 -13.39 -5.64
CA SER A 54 -13.47 -12.33 -5.79
C SER A 54 -14.25 -12.39 -7.11
N TYR A 55 -14.02 -13.44 -7.93
CA TYR A 55 -14.65 -13.71 -9.23
C TYR A 55 -15.52 -14.98 -9.22
#